data_AF-X1C1B7-F1
#
_entry.id   AF-X1C1B7-F1
#
_cell.length_a   1.000
_cell.length_b   1.000
_cell.length_c   1.000
_cell.angle_alpha   90.00
_cell.angle_beta   90.00
_cell.angle_gamma   90.00
#
_symmetry.space_group_name_H-M   'P 1'
#
loop_
_entity.id
_entity.type
_entity.pdbx_description
1 polymer ?
#
loop_
_entity_poly.entity_id
_entity_poly.type
_entity_poly.pdbx_seq_one_letter_code
_entity_poly.pdbx_strand_id
1 'polypeptide(L)' 'TSDPKVGFIPAKDPANIRLSDIAAAVAEVGFAQSTTEGASGLRQIAQLQRDALAQYNIKQILSDGGEVNSS' A
#
# COMPACT_ATOMS: atom_id res chain seq x y z
N THR A 1 -21.02 -9.44 27.83
CA THR A 1 -19.57 -9.21 27.77
C THR A 1 -19.27 -8.67 26.39
N SER A 2 -18.77 -7.44 26.26
CA SER A 2 -18.41 -6.90 24.96
C SER A 2 -17.09 -7.54 24.53
N ASP A 3 -17.10 -8.35 23.48
CA ASP A 3 -15.89 -8.91 22.88
C ASP A 3 -14.88 -7.79 22.58
N PRO A 4 -13.59 -7.97 22.90
CA PRO A 4 -12.58 -7.03 22.47
C PRO A 4 -12.55 -7.03 20.94
N LYS A 5 -12.75 -5.86 20.33
CA LYS A 5 -12.53 -5.68 18.89
C LYS A 5 -11.03 -5.76 18.63
N VAL A 6 -10.51 -6.98 18.54
CA VAL A 6 -9.12 -7.22 18.12
C VAL A 6 -9.07 -6.97 16.62
N GLY A 7 -8.43 -5.88 16.21
CA GLY A 7 -8.33 -5.48 14.82
C GLY A 7 -7.17 -4.52 14.61
N PHE A 8 -6.78 -4.36 13.35
CA PHE A 8 -5.74 -3.40 12.98
C PHE A 8 -6.39 -2.05 12.68
N ILE A 9 -5.82 -1.00 13.26
CA ILE A 9 -6.13 0.38 12.92
C ILE A 9 -4.89 1.04 12.30
N PRO A 10 -5.05 1.91 11.29
CA PRO A 10 -3.94 2.67 10.75
C PRO A 10 -3.29 3.53 11.84
N ALA A 11 -1.95 3.51 11.91
CA ALA A 11 -1.19 4.33 12.86
C ALA A 11 -1.12 5.82 12.46
N LYS A 12 -1.60 6.17 11.26
CA LYS A 12 -1.58 7.52 10.69
C LYS A 12 -2.91 7.81 10.00
N ASP A 13 -3.21 9.09 9.81
CA ASP A 13 -4.33 9.50 8.97
C ASP A 13 -4.20 8.90 7.55
N PRO A 14 -5.26 8.31 6.98
CA PRO A 14 -5.24 7.74 5.62
C PRO A 14 -4.78 8.70 4.51
N ALA A 15 -4.94 10.02 4.68
CA ALA A 15 -4.43 11.04 3.76
C ALA A 15 -2.89 11.12 3.76
N ASN A 16 -2.25 10.64 4.83
CA ASN A 16 -0.80 10.64 5.02
C ASN A 16 -0.16 9.27 4.80
N ILE A 17 -0.92 8.29 4.30
CA ILE A 17 -0.42 6.96 3.95
C ILE A 17 -0.37 6.87 2.42
N ARG A 18 0.84 6.94 1.84
CA ARG A 18 1.02 6.82 0.40
C ARG A 18 0.97 5.35 -0.03
N LEU A 19 0.47 5.10 -1.24
CA LEU A 19 0.47 3.74 -1.79
C LEU A 19 1.91 3.21 -2.02
N SER A 20 2.85 4.12 -2.31
CA SER A 20 4.28 3.80 -2.40
C SER A 20 4.84 3.20 -1.12
N ASP A 21 4.39 3.68 0.05
CA ASP A 21 4.86 3.22 1.35
C ASP A 21 4.37 1.78 1.64
N ILE A 22 3.13 1.48 1.24
CA ILE A 22 2.55 0.15 1.34
C ILE A 22 3.30 -0.80 0.39
N ALA A 23 3.51 -0.39 -0.86
CA ALA A 23 4.25 -1.19 -1.83
C ALA A 23 5.68 -1.47 -1.38
N ALA A 24 6.35 -0.51 -0.73
CA ALA A 24 7.68 -0.72 -0.14
C ALA A 24 7.66 -1.74 0.99
N ALA A 25 6.73 -1.62 1.94
CA ALA A 25 6.61 -2.54 3.07
C ALA A 25 6.32 -3.98 2.63
N VAL A 26 5.44 -4.17 1.64
CA VAL A 26 5.14 -5.49 1.08
C VAL A 26 6.34 -6.05 0.31
N ALA A 27 7.02 -5.20 -0.47
CA ALA A 27 8.19 -5.60 -1.24
C ALA A 27 9.37 -6.01 -0.34
N GLU A 28 9.58 -5.35 0.79
CA GLU A 28 10.61 -5.72 1.77
C GLU A 28 10.45 -7.19 2.22
N VAL A 29 9.22 -7.58 2.53
CA VAL A 29 8.89 -8.97 2.91
C VAL A 29 9.04 -9.93 1.72
N GLY A 30 8.57 -9.54 0.53
CA GLY A 30 8.62 -10.40 -0.67
C GLY A 30 10.04 -10.61 -1.22
N PHE A 31 10.88 -9.58 -1.22
CA PHE A 31 12.27 -9.68 -1.66
C PHE A 31 13.13 -10.44 -0.67
N ALA A 32 12.86 -10.37 0.64
CA ALA A 32 13.56 -11.16 1.64
C ALA A 32 13.39 -12.68 1.41
N GLN A 33 12.30 -13.11 0.76
CA GLN A 33 12.06 -14.51 0.40
C GLN A 33 12.72 -14.93 -0.92
N SER A 34 13.11 -13.98 -1.78
CA SER A 34 13.60 -14.25 -3.14
C SER A 34 15.11 -14.08 -3.23
N THR A 35 15.87 -15.04 -2.70
CA THR A 35 17.32 -15.14 -2.92
C THR A 35 17.60 -15.53 -4.37
N THR A 36 17.73 -14.59 -5.30
CA THR A 36 18.26 -14.91 -6.63
C THR A 36 18.96 -13.73 -7.30
N GLU A 37 20.21 -13.98 -7.70
CA GLU A 37 21.04 -13.14 -8.55
C GLU A 37 20.36 -12.91 -9.92
N GLY A 38 19.53 -11.88 -9.98
CA GLY A 38 18.84 -11.40 -11.20
C GLY A 38 18.03 -10.12 -10.96
N ALA A 39 18.14 -9.54 -9.76
CA ALA A 39 17.18 -8.61 -9.18
C ALA A 39 17.33 -7.15 -9.63
N SER A 40 18.30 -6.79 -10.48
CA SER A 40 18.53 -5.39 -10.87
C SER A 40 17.39 -4.82 -11.72
N GLY A 41 16.97 -5.53 -12.77
CA GLY A 41 15.83 -5.14 -13.60
C GLY A 41 14.51 -5.15 -12.84
N LEU A 42 14.30 -6.18 -12.00
CA LEU A 42 13.11 -6.28 -11.16
C LEU A 42 13.05 -5.18 -10.09
N ARG A 43 14.19 -4.78 -9.52
CA ARG A 43 14.27 -3.63 -8.61
C ARG A 43 13.92 -2.33 -9.32
N GLN A 44 14.39 -2.13 -10.55
CA GLN A 44 14.06 -0.93 -11.33
C GLN A 44 12.56 -0.87 -11.66
N ILE A 45 11.97 -1.99 -12.08
CA ILE A 45 10.52 -2.09 -12.32
C ILE A 45 9.73 -1.78 -11.04
N ALA A 46 10.12 -2.40 -9.92
CA ALA A 46 9.48 -2.14 -8.63
C ALA A 46 9.65 -0.68 -8.16
N GLN A 47 10.77 -0.05 -8.48
CA GLN A 47 10.98 1.38 -8.19
C GLN A 47 10.06 2.26 -9.04
N LEU A 48 9.97 2.02 -10.35
CA LEU A 48 9.09 2.77 -11.25
C LEU A 48 7.62 2.64 -10.83
N GLN A 49 7.19 1.45 -10.41
CA GLN A 49 5.86 1.23 -9.87
C GLN A 49 5.63 2.02 -8.57
N ARG A 50 6.59 2.03 -7.64
CA ARG A 50 6.49 2.82 -6.41
C ARG A 50 6.42 4.31 -6.69
N ASP A 51 7.20 4.82 -7.64
CA ASP A 51 7.20 6.24 -8.01
C ASP A 51 5.84 6.64 -8.59
N ALA A 52 5.26 5.82 -9.47
CA ALA A 52 3.91 6.03 -10.00
C ALA A 52 2.83 5.98 -8.91
N LEU A 53 3.03 5.21 -7.84
CA LEU A 53 2.10 5.09 -6.71
C LEU A 53 2.26 6.22 -5.67
N ALA A 54 3.39 6.94 -5.66
CA ALA A 54 3.69 7.97 -4.66
C ALA A 54 2.75 9.18 -4.71
N GLN A 55 2.09 9.39 -5.85
CA GLN A 55 1.10 10.45 -6.07
C GLN A 55 -0.28 10.17 -5.45
N TYR A 56 -0.53 8.94 -4.97
CA TYR A 56 -1.80 8.53 -4.38
C TYR A 56 -1.68 8.25 -2.88
N ASN A 57 -2.74 8.56 -2.14
CA ASN A 57 -2.92 8.18 -0.74
C ASN A 57 -4.19 7.35 -0.53
N ILE A 58 -4.27 6.68 0.62
CA ILE A 58 -5.40 5.80 0.94
C ILE A 58 -6.74 6.53 0.96
N LYS A 59 -6.77 7.78 1.44
CA LYS A 59 -8.01 8.57 1.45
C LYS A 59 -8.56 8.77 0.03
N GLN A 60 -7.70 9.05 -0.96
CA GLN A 60 -8.13 9.22 -2.35
C GLN A 60 -8.75 7.94 -2.92
N ILE A 61 -8.12 6.79 -2.70
CA ILE A 61 -8.64 5.50 -3.19
C ILE A 61 -9.98 5.14 -2.55
N LEU A 62 -10.14 5.42 -1.24
CA LEU A 62 -11.40 5.17 -0.54
C LEU A 62 -12.51 6.15 -0.95
N SER A 63 -12.15 7.35 -1.42
CA SER A 63 -13.12 8.36 -1.86
C SER A 63 -13.60 8.10 -3.30
N ASP A 64 -12.73 7.58 -4.15
CA ASP A 64 -13.04 7.24 -5.55
C ASP A 64 -13.94 5.99 -5.68
N GLY A 65 -13.97 5.15 -4.64
CA GLY A 65 -14.91 4.03 -4.52
C GLY A 65 -16.29 4.41 -3.93
N GLY A 66 -16.56 5.70 -3.72
CA GLY A 66 -17.70 6.23 -2.97
C GLY A 66 -18.89 6.73 -3.80
N GLU A 67 -18.89 6.61 -5.12
CA GLU A 67 -20.06 6.94 -5.96
C GLU A 67 -21.01 5.74 -6.13
N VAL A 68 -21.55 5.23 -5.02
CA VAL A 68 -22.81 4.48 -5.07
C VAL A 68 -23.96 5.48 -5.11
N ASN A 69 -24.31 5.84 -6.34
CA ASN A 69 -25.53 6.56 -6.72
C ASN A 69 -26.73 6.11 -5.87
N SER A 70 -27.20 7.00 -4.99
CA SER A 70 -28.54 6.92 -4.41
C SER A 70 -29.35 8.08 -4.99
N SER A 71 -30.18 7.77 -5.98
CA SER A 71 -31.30 8.61 -6.45
C SER A 71 -32.40 7.70 -6.95
#